data_AF-A0A1F6IX41-F1
#
_entry.id   AF-A0A1F6IX41-F1
#
_cell.length_a   1.000
_cell.length_b   1.000
_cell.length_c   1.000
_cell.angle_alpha   90.00
_cell.angle_beta   90.00
_cell.angle_gamma   90.00
#
_symmetry.space_group_name_H-M   'P 1'
#
loop_
_entity.id
_entity.type
_entity.pdbx_description
1 polymer ?
#
loop_
_entity_poly.entity_id
_entity_poly.type
_entity_poly.pdbx_seq_one_letter_code
_entity_poly.pdbx_strand_id
1 'polypeptide(L)'
;MLKEPQLPISLEKQIKVYAISILLPPLGLWPGIKYLTGKNEKAKTVGIVAIILTIISIIITVWLTIGFVSQLNNGLNGQLQQYQDLGI
;
A
#
# COMPACT_ATOMS: atom_id res chain seq x y z
N MET A 1 34.01 16.19 8.63
CA MET A 1 32.54 16.19 8.65
C MET A 1 32.06 16.07 7.21
N LEU A 2 31.72 14.87 6.74
CA LEU A 2 31.23 14.67 5.37
C LEU A 2 29.73 14.90 5.36
N LYS A 3 29.31 15.99 4.73
CA LYS A 3 27.92 16.41 4.54
C LYS A 3 27.27 15.45 3.55
N GLU A 4 26.37 14.60 4.00
CA GLU A 4 25.64 13.70 3.11
C GLU A 4 24.78 14.52 2.14
N PRO A 5 24.75 14.17 0.84
CA PRO A 5 23.92 14.86 -0.13
C PRO A 5 22.45 14.54 0.20
N GLN A 6 21.75 15.52 0.76
CA GLN A 6 20.30 15.47 0.91
C GLN A 6 19.72 15.44 -0.50
N LEU A 7 19.45 14.25 -1.03
CA LEU A 7 18.81 14.08 -2.33
C LEU A 7 17.46 14.80 -2.28
N PRO A 8 17.26 15.90 -3.01
CA PRO A 8 15.97 16.57 -3.07
C PRO A 8 15.05 15.66 -3.88
N ILE A 9 14.22 14.87 -3.20
CA ILE A 9 13.24 14.02 -3.87
C ILE A 9 12.13 14.95 -4.37
N SER A 10 12.07 15.14 -5.69
CA SER A 10 11.03 15.93 -6.35
C SER A 10 9.63 15.44 -5.98
N LEU A 11 8.66 16.35 -5.90
CA LEU A 11 7.25 16.06 -5.57
C LEU A 11 6.68 14.91 -6.44
N GLU A 12 7.03 14.87 -7.72
CA GLU A 12 6.62 13.81 -8.64
C GLU A 12 7.15 12.42 -8.22
N LYS A 13 8.41 12.35 -7.76
CA LYS A 13 8.98 11.10 -7.24
C LYS A 13 8.28 10.67 -5.95
N GLN A 14 7.86 11.60 -5.10
CA GLN A 14 7.11 11.28 -3.89
C GLN A 14 5.73 10.70 -4.22
N ILE A 15 5.00 11.32 -5.16
CA ILE A 15 3.67 10.83 -5.59
C ILE A 15 3.78 9.45 -6.22
N LYS A 16 4.76 9.21 -7.10
CA LYS A 16 4.98 7.89 -7.71
C LYS A 16 5.31 6.84 -6.66
N VAL A 17 6.18 7.16 -5.70
CA VAL A 17 6.52 6.23 -4.61
C VAL A 17 5.28 5.93 -3.75
N TYR A 18 4.48 6.93 -3.39
CA TYR A 18 3.26 6.74 -2.62
C TYR A 18 2.19 5.95 -3.38
N ALA A 19 1.98 6.24 -4.66
CA ALA A 19 1.06 5.52 -5.52
C ALA A 19 1.47 4.05 -5.66
N ILE A 20 2.77 3.78 -5.87
CA ILE A 20 3.32 2.42 -5.97
C ILE A 20 3.21 1.69 -4.63
N SER A 21 3.44 2.36 -3.49
CA SER A 21 3.27 1.77 -2.15
C SER A 21 1.82 1.45 -1.80
N ILE A 22 0.86 2.21 -2.32
CA ILE A 22 -0.58 1.98 -2.13
C ILE A 22 -1.10 0.88 -3.07
N LEU A 23 -0.66 0.85 -4.33
CA LEU A 23 -1.18 -0.06 -5.36
C LEU A 23 -0.55 -1.45 -5.37
N LEU A 24 0.67 -1.61 -4.83
CA LEU A 24 1.41 -2.88 -4.90
C LEU A 24 1.99 -3.25 -3.52
N PRO A 25 1.22 -3.94 -2.67
CA PRO A 25 1.78 -4.72 -1.58
C PRO A 25 2.57 -5.90 -2.18
N PRO A 26 3.82 -5.67 -2.62
CA PRO A 26 4.96 -6.23 -1.89
C PRO A 26 6.24 -5.36 -1.89
N LEU A 27 6.19 -4.07 -2.21
CA LEU A 27 7.44 -3.28 -2.38
C LEU A 27 8.05 -2.72 -1.09
N GLY A 28 7.31 -2.69 0.03
CA GLY A 28 7.85 -2.37 1.36
C GLY A 28 8.82 -3.42 1.91
N LEU A 29 8.77 -4.65 1.36
CA LEU A 29 9.65 -5.74 1.74
C LEU A 29 11.09 -5.53 1.28
N TRP A 30 11.32 -4.88 0.13
CA TRP A 30 12.66 -4.68 -0.41
C TRP A 30 13.57 -3.83 0.49
N PRO A 31 13.16 -2.64 0.97
CA PRO A 31 13.93 -1.91 1.98
C PRO A 31 13.95 -2.64 3.32
N GLY A 32 12.84 -3.27 3.77
CA GLY A 32 12.79 -4.00 5.05
C GLY A 32 13.83 -5.12 5.14
N ILE A 33 13.97 -5.94 4.09
CA ILE A 33 14.97 -7.02 3.99
C ILE A 33 16.40 -6.44 3.93
N LYS A 34 16.61 -5.33 3.22
CA LYS A 34 17.91 -4.65 3.12
C LYS A 34 18.36 -4.05 4.46
N TYR A 35 17.44 -3.54 5.28
CA TYR A 35 17.75 -2.98 6.60
C TYR A 35 17.98 -4.06 7.66
N LEU A 36 17.32 -5.22 7.55
CA LEU A 36 17.55 -6.38 8.42
C LEU A 36 18.94 -7.01 8.25
N THR A 37 19.54 -6.90 7.07
CA THR A 37 20.88 -7.42 6.76
C THR A 37 22.02 -6.47 7.16
N GLY A 38 21.70 -5.27 7.69
CA GLY A 38 22.69 -4.32 8.19
C GLY A 38 23.30 -4.73 9.55
N LYS A 39 24.62 -4.58 9.71
CA LYS A 39 25.35 -4.89 10.97
C LYS A 39 25.00 -3.99 12.16
N ASN A 40 24.25 -2.91 11.93
CA ASN A 40 23.96 -1.88 12.92
C ASN A 40 22.60 -2.15 13.58
N GLU A 41 22.54 -2.25 14.91
CA GLU A 41 21.30 -2.61 15.62
C GLU A 41 20.14 -1.65 15.34
N LYS A 42 20.44 -0.35 15.20
CA LYS A 42 19.44 0.66 14.80
C LYS A 42 18.81 0.37 13.43
N ALA A 43 19.59 -0.15 12.48
CA ALA A 43 19.09 -0.51 11.14
C ALA A 43 18.14 -1.71 11.21
N LYS A 44 18.40 -2.68 12.10
CA LYS A 44 17.51 -3.83 12.31
C LYS A 44 16.16 -3.41 12.88
N THR A 45 16.13 -2.51 13.86
CA THR A 45 14.87 -2.00 14.43
C THR A 45 14.01 -1.33 13.35
N VAL A 46 14.61 -0.51 12.49
CA VAL A 46 13.90 0.14 11.38
C VAL A 46 13.34 -0.89 10.40
N GLY A 47 14.10 -1.95 10.09
CA GLY A 47 13.63 -3.05 9.23
C GLY A 47 12.42 -3.79 9.82
N ILE A 48 12.44 -4.08 11.13
CA ILE A 48 11.32 -4.74 11.83
C ILE A 48 10.07 -3.85 11.80
N VAL A 49 10.20 -2.56 12.14
CA VAL A 49 9.08 -1.61 12.12
C VAL A 49 8.50 -1.49 10.70
N ALA A 50 9.35 -1.44 9.67
CA ALA A 50 8.91 -1.39 8.28
C ALA A 50 8.13 -2.65 7.86
N ILE A 51 8.56 -3.84 8.30
CA ILE A 51 7.83 -5.09 8.02
C ILE A 51 6.48 -5.10 8.73
N ILE A 52 6.42 -4.71 10.01
CA ILE A 52 5.16 -4.66 10.76
C ILE A 52 4.18 -3.68 10.09
N LEU A 53 4.65 -2.49 9.73
CA LEU A 53 3.84 -1.50 9.00
C LEU A 53 3.37 -2.04 7.64
N THR A 54 4.21 -2.81 6.94
CA THR A 54 3.84 -3.44 5.66
C THR A 54 2.73 -4.46 5.87
N ILE A 55 2.83 -5.33 6.88
CA ILE A 55 1.79 -6.33 7.21
C ILE A 55 0.47 -5.63 7.55
N ILE A 56 0.50 -4.60 8.39
CA ILE A 56 -0.70 -3.82 8.75
C ILE A 56 -1.32 -3.18 7.50
N SER A 57 -0.50 -2.56 6.64
CA SER A 57 -0.96 -1.94 5.40
C SER A 57 -1.62 -2.96 4.48
N ILE A 58 -1.08 -4.18 4.37
CA ILE A 58 -1.66 -5.26 3.58
C ILE A 58 -3.04 -5.63 4.12
N ILE A 59 -3.16 -5.84 5.43
CA ILE A 59 -4.43 -6.21 6.08
C ILE A 59 -5.49 -5.14 5.80
N ILE A 60 -5.16 -3.86 6.03
CA ILE A 60 -6.07 -2.74 5.80
C ILE A 60 -6.48 -2.67 4.32
N THR A 61 -5.51 -2.78 3.41
CA THR A 61 -5.77 -2.69 1.97
C THR A 61 -6.70 -3.81 1.50
N VAL A 62 -6.45 -5.05 1.95
CA VAL A 62 -7.30 -6.20 1.63
C VAL A 62 -8.72 -5.98 2.17
N TRP A 63 -8.85 -5.50 3.42
CA TRP A 63 -10.14 -5.24 4.04
C TRP A 63 -10.94 -4.16 3.29
N LEU A 64 -10.30 -3.04 2.96
CA LEU A 64 -10.91 -1.97 2.15
C LEU A 64 -11.31 -2.45 0.76
N THR A 65 -10.46 -3.25 0.11
CA THR A 65 -10.72 -3.79 -1.23
C THR A 65 -11.94 -4.71 -1.22
N ILE A 66 -12.03 -5.62 -0.24
CA ILE A 66 -13.20 -6.50 -0.08
C ILE A 66 -14.47 -5.67 0.14
N GLY A 67 -14.41 -4.66 1.01
CA GLY A 67 -15.53 -3.76 1.27
C GLY A 67 -15.97 -3.00 0.02
N PHE A 68 -15.03 -2.47 -0.75
CA PHE A 68 -15.30 -1.75 -2.00
C PHE A 68 -15.92 -2.66 -3.06
N VAL A 69 -15.38 -3.86 -3.27
CA VAL A 69 -15.94 -4.84 -4.21
C VAL A 69 -17.35 -5.26 -3.80
N SER A 70 -17.59 -5.48 -2.50
CA SER A 70 -18.94 -5.79 -2.00
C SER A 70 -19.93 -4.65 -2.26
N GLN A 71 -19.53 -3.39 -2.04
CA GLN A 71 -20.37 -2.23 -2.35
C GLN A 71 -20.67 -2.12 -3.85
N LEU A 72 -19.68 -2.34 -4.72
CA LEU A 72 -19.90 -2.37 -6.17
C LEU A 72 -20.89 -3.47 -6.57
N ASN A 73 -20.70 -4.69 -6.06
CA ASN A 73 -21.60 -5.81 -6.37
C ASN A 73 -23.04 -5.54 -5.92
N ASN A 74 -23.23 -4.96 -4.73
CA ASN A 74 -24.55 -4.58 -4.25
C ASN A 74 -25.18 -3.47 -5.09
N GLY A 75 -24.39 -2.48 -5.50
CA GLY A 75 -24.86 -1.40 -6.38
C GLY A 75 -25.25 -1.90 -7.78
N LEU A 76 -24.48 -2.82 -8.35
CA LEU A 76 -24.77 -3.43 -9.66
C LEU A 76 -25.99 -4.35 -9.60
N ASN A 77 -26.12 -5.18 -8.56
CA ASN A 77 -27.28 -6.05 -8.39
C ASN A 77 -28.58 -5.25 -8.19
N GLY A 78 -28.53 -4.15 -7.45
CA GLY A 78 -29.68 -3.25 -7.30
C GLY A 78 -30.10 -2.61 -8.62
N GLN A 79 -29.13 -2.19 -9.46
CA GLN A 79 -29.42 -1.66 -10.79
C GLN A 79 -29.99 -2.73 -11.72
N LEU A 80 -29.45 -3.95 -11.71
CA LEU A 80 -29.95 -5.07 -12.53
C LEU A 80 -31.39 -5.45 -12.14
N GLN A 81 -31.73 -5.48 -10.85
CA GLN A 81 -33.11 -5.69 -10.40
C GLN A 81 -34.05 -4.59 -10.89
N GLN A 82 -33.60 -3.33 -10.87
CA GLN A 82 -34.39 -2.21 -11.40
C GLN A 82 -34.67 -2.36 -12.90
N TYR A 83 -33.70 -2.82 -13.72
CA TYR A 83 -33.94 -3.09 -15.14
C TYR A 83 -34.94 -4.23 -15.35
N GLN A 84 -34.81 -5.32 -14.58
CA GLN A 84 -35.75 -6.45 -14.61
C GLN A 84 -37.18 -6.05 -14.25
N ASP A 85 -37.36 -5.20 -13.23
CA ASP A 85 -38.68 -4.68 -12.83
C ASP A 85 -39.30 -3.76 -13.88
N LEU A 86 -38.46 -3.05 -14.66
CA LEU A 86 -38.90 -2.24 -15.79
C LEU A 86 -39.18 -3.07 -17.06
N GLY A 87 -38.92 -4.38 -17.04
CA GLY A 87 -39.17 -5.29 -18.16
C GLY A 87 -38.28 -5.07 -19.38
N ILE A 88 -37.11 -4.43 -19.19
CA ILE A 88 -36.09 -4.16 -20.22
C ILE A 88 -34.76 -4.83 -19.90
#